data_AF-A0A969DNC4-F1
#
_entry.id   AF-A0A969DNC4-F1
#
_cell.length_a   1.000
_cell.length_b   1.000
_cell.length_c   1.000
_cell.angle_alpha   90.00
_cell.angle_beta   90.00
_cell.angle_gamma   90.00
#
_symmetry.space_group_name_H-M   'P 1'
#
loop_
_entity.id
_entity.type
_entity.pdbx_description
1 polymer ?
#
loop_
_entity_poly.entity_id
_entity_poly.type
_entity_poly.pdbx_seq_one_letter_code
_entity_poly.pdbx_strand_id
1 'polypeptide(L)'
;MIKDQRKRGVRATDNGLKKIVEAKATRLGGGKRLTIEKLAEESNVSEQTVKRFLKGLRIDQDYAMVIVKALNLEYKDIIEDK
;
A
#
# COMPACT_ATOMS: atom_id res chain seq x y z
N MET A 1 22.19 -15.29 18.36
CA MET A 1 20.85 -14.78 17.97
C MET A 1 21.04 -13.45 17.27
N ILE A 2 20.95 -13.45 15.93
CA ILE A 2 20.98 -12.22 15.15
C ILE A 2 19.68 -11.48 15.51
N LYS A 3 19.79 -10.31 16.15
CA LYS A 3 18.64 -9.41 16.33
C LYS A 3 18.22 -9.00 14.92
N ASP A 4 17.18 -9.64 14.38
CA ASP A 4 16.44 -9.11 13.24
C ASP A 4 16.09 -7.66 13.58
N GLN A 5 16.86 -6.73 12.99
CA GLN A 5 16.49 -5.34 13.01
C GLN A 5 15.10 -5.30 12.39
N ARG A 6 14.07 -5.03 13.20
CA ARG A 6 12.71 -4.79 12.70
C ARG A 6 12.86 -3.87 11.51
N LYS A 7 12.65 -4.39 10.27
CA LYS A 7 12.70 -3.59 9.04
C LYS A 7 11.92 -2.33 9.36
N ARG A 8 12.59 -1.17 9.32
CA ARG A 8 11.94 0.09 9.72
C ARG A 8 10.71 0.22 8.83
N GLY A 9 9.52 0.21 9.44
CA GLY A 9 8.29 0.22 8.66
C GLY A 9 8.26 1.40 7.70
N VAL A 10 7.80 1.15 6.48
CA VAL A 10 7.75 2.11 5.38
C VAL A 10 6.38 2.80 5.36
N ARG A 11 6.34 4.02 4.81
CA ARG A 11 5.08 4.76 4.64
C ARG A 11 5.05 5.39 3.25
N ALA A 12 3.85 5.56 2.72
CA ALA A 12 3.66 6.36 1.51
C ALA A 12 4.04 7.83 1.78
N THR A 13 4.64 8.48 0.79
CA THR A 13 4.81 9.94 0.77
C THR A 13 3.46 10.62 0.53
N ASP A 14 3.37 11.92 0.79
CA ASP A 14 2.13 12.66 0.53
C ASP A 14 1.73 12.61 -0.95
N ASN A 15 2.71 12.63 -1.86
CA ASN A 15 2.49 12.44 -3.29
C ASN A 15 2.08 11.00 -3.62
N GLY A 16 2.70 10.01 -2.97
CA GLY A 16 2.32 8.60 -3.09
C GLY A 16 0.87 8.35 -2.67
N LEU A 17 0.43 8.98 -1.57
CA LEU A 17 -0.97 8.90 -1.12
C LEU A 17 -1.95 9.46 -2.16
N LYS A 18 -1.62 10.58 -2.81
CA LYS A 18 -2.43 11.13 -3.91
C LYS A 18 -2.53 10.16 -5.08
N LYS A 19 -1.40 9.60 -5.53
CA LYS A 19 -1.36 8.58 -6.60
C LYS A 19 -2.20 7.35 -6.24
N ILE A 20 -2.17 6.89 -4.98
CA ILE A 20 -3.00 5.78 -4.54
C ILE A 20 -4.49 6.12 -4.61
N VAL A 21 -4.90 7.32 -4.19
CA VAL A 21 -6.30 7.75 -4.26
C VAL A 21 -6.76 7.82 -5.72
N GLU A 22 -5.94 8.37 -6.61
CA GLU A 22 -6.20 8.43 -8.06
C GLU A 22 -6.28 7.03 -8.68
N ALA A 23 -5.35 6.14 -8.35
CA ALA A 23 -5.36 4.75 -8.82
C ALA A 23 -6.62 4.00 -8.34
N LYS A 24 -7.06 4.20 -7.09
CA LYS A 24 -8.31 3.61 -6.60
C LYS A 24 -9.56 4.18 -7.28
N ALA A 25 -9.53 5.46 -7.68
CA ALA A 25 -10.64 6.11 -8.36
C ALA A 25 -10.75 5.68 -9.83
N THR A 26 -9.62 5.46 -10.49
CA THR A 26 -9.52 5.08 -11.91
C THR A 26 -9.64 3.56 -12.12
N ARG A 27 -9.15 2.75 -11.17
CA ARG A 27 -9.23 1.29 -11.24
C ARG A 27 -10.64 0.83 -10.88
N LEU A 28 -11.45 0.65 -11.93
CA LEU A 28 -12.77 0.05 -11.86
C LEU A 28 -12.64 -1.48 -11.92
N GLY A 29 -12.54 -2.13 -10.75
CA GLY A 29 -12.65 -3.59 -10.67
C GLY A 29 -14.07 -4.00 -11.03
N GLY A 30 -14.28 -4.56 -12.22
CA GLY A 30 -15.60 -5.00 -12.70
C GLY A 30 -16.64 -3.87 -12.79
N GLY A 31 -16.22 -2.62 -13.02
CA GLY A 31 -17.10 -1.45 -13.08
C GLY A 31 -17.37 -0.75 -11.74
N LYS A 32 -16.74 -1.19 -10.64
CA LYS A 32 -16.85 -0.53 -9.33
C LYS A 32 -15.49 -0.05 -8.82
N ARG A 33 -15.49 1.04 -8.04
CA ARG A 33 -14.31 1.57 -7.36
C ARG A 33 -13.62 0.48 -6.53
N LEU A 34 -12.30 0.42 -6.56
CA LEU A 34 -11.52 -0.52 -5.75
C LEU A 34 -11.72 -0.22 -4.25
N THR A 35 -12.47 -1.08 -3.56
CA THR A 35 -12.69 -0.96 -2.10
C THR A 35 -11.45 -1.41 -1.32
N ILE A 36 -11.45 -1.11 -0.03
CA ILE A 36 -10.37 -1.55 0.86
C ILE A 36 -10.39 -3.08 1.01
N GLU A 37 -11.58 -3.71 1.11
CA GLU A 37 -11.65 -5.18 1.20
C GLU A 37 -11.11 -5.83 -0.09
N LYS A 38 -11.47 -5.29 -1.26
CA LYS A 38 -10.98 -5.81 -2.54
C LYS A 38 -9.46 -5.71 -2.67
N LEU A 39 -8.89 -4.58 -2.24
CA LEU A 39 -7.45 -4.40 -2.24
C LEU A 39 -6.76 -5.33 -1.23
N ALA A 40 -7.38 -5.59 -0.08
CA ALA A 40 -6.90 -6.54 0.92
C ALA A 40 -6.88 -7.97 0.37
N GLU A 41 -7.96 -8.39 -0.31
CA GLU A 41 -8.02 -9.67 -1.02
C GLU A 41 -6.92 -9.79 -2.08
N GLU A 42 -6.78 -8.80 -2.97
CA GLU A 42 -5.81 -8.83 -4.07
C GLU A 42 -4.36 -8.81 -3.60
N SER A 43 -4.07 -8.12 -2.50
CA SER A 43 -2.73 -8.06 -1.92
C SER A 43 -2.43 -9.20 -0.94
N ASN A 44 -3.43 -10.00 -0.57
CA ASN A 44 -3.35 -11.00 0.50
C ASN A 44 -2.85 -10.39 1.83
N VAL A 45 -3.34 -9.19 2.16
CA VAL A 45 -2.97 -8.44 3.36
C VAL A 45 -4.23 -8.09 4.14
N SER A 46 -4.16 -8.02 5.47
CA SER A 46 -5.31 -7.61 6.28
C SER A 46 -5.81 -6.21 5.90
N GLU A 47 -7.13 -6.02 5.90
CA GLU A 47 -7.75 -4.70 5.69
C GLU A 47 -7.18 -3.63 6.64
N GLN A 48 -6.83 -4.02 7.86
CA GLN A 48 -6.30 -3.09 8.84
C GLN A 48 -4.93 -2.55 8.39
N THR A 49 -4.06 -3.41 7.85
CA THR A 49 -2.77 -3.00 7.27
C THR A 49 -2.97 -2.11 6.04
N VAL A 50 -3.93 -2.44 5.16
CA VAL A 50 -4.29 -1.60 4.02
C VAL A 50 -4.77 -0.22 4.50
N LYS A 51 -5.68 -0.17 5.48
CA LYS A 51 -6.16 1.09 6.10
C LYS A 51 -5.01 1.89 6.71
N ARG A 52 -4.05 1.24 7.37
CA ARG A 52 -2.86 1.91 7.92
C ARG A 52 -2.03 2.55 6.82
N PHE A 53 -1.74 1.79 5.76
CA PHE A 53 -0.97 2.30 4.62
C PHE A 53 -1.63 3.50 3.94
N LEU A 54 -2.94 3.41 3.66
CA LEU A 54 -3.72 4.49 3.07
C LEU A 54 -3.85 5.73 3.96
N LYS A 55 -3.63 5.59 5.28
CA LYS A 55 -3.57 6.69 6.24
C LYS A 55 -2.15 7.29 6.36
N GLY A 56 -1.18 6.81 5.58
CA GLY A 56 0.22 7.24 5.69
C GLY A 56 0.95 6.69 6.93
N LEU A 57 0.38 5.68 7.59
CA LEU A 57 1.04 5.03 8.73
C LEU A 57 2.09 4.03 8.25
N ARG A 58 3.12 3.83 9.09
CA ARG A 58 4.19 2.87 8.81
C ARG A 58 3.65 1.43 8.85
N ILE A 59 3.98 0.65 7.83
CA ILE A 59 3.70 -0.78 7.73
C ILE A 59 4.96 -1.55 7.31
N ASP A 60 4.91 -2.87 7.33
CA ASP A 60 6.01 -3.69 6.81
C ASP A 60 6.25 -3.38 5.31
N GLN A 61 7.52 -3.37 4.91
CA GLN A 61 7.93 -3.16 3.53
C GLN A 61 7.33 -4.20 2.58
N ASP A 62 7.28 -5.46 3.01
CA ASP A 62 6.79 -6.55 2.19
C ASP A 62 5.27 -6.39 1.96
N TYR A 63 4.53 -5.93 2.99
CA TYR A 63 3.12 -5.55 2.86
C TYR A 63 2.91 -4.33 1.96
N ALA A 64 3.76 -3.31 2.10
CA ALA A 64 3.64 -2.11 1.28
C ALA A 64 3.87 -2.44 -0.20
N MET A 65 4.85 -3.29 -0.49
CA MET A 65 5.16 -3.74 -1.85
C MET A 65 3.99 -4.48 -2.50
N VAL A 66 3.35 -5.43 -1.80
CA VAL A 66 2.19 -6.15 -2.37
C VAL A 66 0.96 -5.26 -2.52
N ILE A 67 0.73 -4.30 -1.61
CA ILE A 67 -0.38 -3.34 -1.74
C ILE A 67 -0.17 -2.41 -2.95
N VAL A 68 1.05 -1.89 -3.12
CA VAL A 68 1.40 -1.02 -4.25
C VAL A 68 1.31 -1.76 -5.58
N LYS A 69 1.80 -3.01 -5.62
CA LYS A 69 1.67 -3.89 -6.79
C LYS A 69 0.20 -4.20 -7.12
N ALA A 70 -0.63 -4.45 -6.11
CA ALA A 70 -2.06 -4.64 -6.31
C ALA A 70 -2.71 -3.38 -6.88
N LEU A 71 -2.24 -2.18 -6.55
CA LEU A 71 -2.71 -0.94 -7.16
C LEU A 71 -2.15 -0.66 -8.56
N ASN A 72 -1.30 -1.55 -9.09
CA ASN A 72 -0.57 -1.37 -10.34
C ASN A 72 0.27 -0.07 -10.36
N LEU A 73 0.87 0.26 -9.22
CA LEU A 73 1.74 1.40 -9.02
C LEU A 73 3.18 0.93 -8.79
N GLU A 74 4.15 1.82 -9.00
CA GLU A 74 5.55 1.52 -8.71
C GLU A 74 5.90 1.86 -7.26
N TYR A 75 6.62 0.97 -6.58
CA TYR A 75 7.01 1.15 -5.18
C TYR A 75 7.76 2.47 -4.93
N LYS A 76 8.72 2.80 -5.81
CA LYS A 76 9.55 4.01 -5.72
C LYS A 76 8.76 5.31 -5.86
N ASP A 77 7.65 5.26 -6.58
CA ASP A 77 6.77 6.40 -6.79
C ASP A 77 5.88 6.70 -5.58
N ILE A 78 5.73 5.72 -4.69
CA ILE A 78 4.84 5.77 -3.54
C ILE A 78 5.63 5.94 -2.24
N ILE A 79 6.77 5.28 -2.12
CA ILE A 79 7.59 5.23 -0.92
C ILE A 79 8.94 5.85 -1.21
N GLU A 80 9.25 6.97 -0.55
CA GLU A 80 10.62 7.46 -0.45
C GLU A 80 11.35 6.58 0.58
N ASP A 81 12.31 5.78 0.09
CA ASP A 81 13.36 5.27 0.96
C ASP A 81 14.18 6.47 1.45
N LYS A 82 14.21 6.67 2.76
CA LYS A 82 15.08 7.64 3.44
C LYS A 82 16.29 6.94 4.04
#